data_AF-A0A2D9UFI1-F1
#
_entry.id   AF-A0A2D9UFI1-F1
#
_cell.length_a   1.000
_cell.length_b   1.000
_cell.length_c   1.000
_cell.angle_alpha   90.00
_cell.angle_beta   90.00
_cell.angle_gamma   90.00
#
_symmetry.space_group_name_H-M   'P 1'
#
loop_
_entity.id
_entity.type
_entity.pdbx_description
1 polymer ?
#
loop_
_entity_poly.entity_id
_entity_poly.type
_entity_poly.pdbx_seq_one_letter_code
_entity_poly.pdbx_strand_id
1 'polypeptide(L)'
;MIRIYFLFLFLFFVSCSVDNEEDYFALNCVTEDIYYISVDLSRSVSNIISNKCLNCHAIDNMELSGSWLPLETHEQLITIDFDEHVLNSNASMPPAGSPQLTDCEMAQISSWVNNNFPYNESGR
;
A
#
# COMPACT_ATOMS: atom_id res chain seq x y z
N MET A 1 12.54 -54.05 42.23
CA MET A 1 12.44 -53.82 40.78
C MET A 1 11.33 -52.79 40.54
N ILE A 2 11.63 -51.51 40.77
CA ILE A 2 10.70 -50.40 40.60
C ILE A 2 10.83 -49.94 39.14
N ARG A 3 9.74 -50.06 38.39
CA ARG A 3 9.65 -49.75 36.96
C ARG A 3 9.98 -48.27 36.76
N ILE A 4 11.09 -47.98 36.06
CA ILE A 4 11.53 -46.64 35.61
C ILE A 4 10.58 -46.05 34.52
N TYR A 5 9.38 -46.63 34.36
CA TYR A 5 8.42 -46.25 33.32
C TYR A 5 7.61 -44.99 33.61
N PHE A 6 7.85 -44.31 34.73
CA PHE A 6 7.06 -43.14 35.15
C PHE A 6 7.79 -41.79 34.98
N LEU A 7 8.97 -41.77 34.37
CA LEU A 7 9.77 -40.54 34.18
C LEU A 7 9.89 -40.09 32.72
N PHE A 8 9.04 -40.59 31.83
CA PHE A 8 9.04 -40.25 30.41
C PHE A 8 7.65 -39.86 29.88
N LEU A 9 6.79 -39.33 30.75
CA LEU A 9 5.41 -38.97 30.38
C LEU A 9 4.98 -37.58 30.88
N PHE A 10 5.90 -36.60 30.89
CA PHE A 10 5.58 -35.23 31.30
C PHE A 10 6.36 -34.15 30.54
N LEU A 11 6.68 -34.39 29.25
CA LEU A 11 7.34 -33.40 28.38
C LEU A 11 6.54 -33.07 27.11
N PHE A 12 5.20 -33.07 27.18
CA PHE A 12 4.35 -32.89 25.99
C PHE A 12 3.27 -31.81 26.07
N PHE A 13 3.39 -30.80 26.95
CA PHE A 13 2.36 -29.76 27.03
C PHE A 13 2.90 -28.35 27.26
N VAL A 14 3.89 -27.91 26.48
CA VAL A 14 4.02 -26.47 26.17
C VAL A 14 4.62 -26.32 24.78
N SER A 15 3.82 -26.55 23.75
CA SER A 15 4.01 -25.91 22.45
C SER A 15 2.80 -25.00 22.27
N CYS A 16 2.94 -23.75 22.71
CA CYS A 16 2.11 -22.70 22.13
C CYS A 16 2.72 -22.43 20.76
N SER A 17 2.29 -23.17 19.74
CA SER A 17 2.44 -22.66 18.40
C SER A 17 1.42 -21.53 18.28
N VAL A 18 1.93 -20.30 18.22
CA VAL A 18 1.13 -19.18 17.71
C VAL A 18 1.08 -19.41 16.20
N ASP A 19 0.31 -20.42 15.79
CA ASP A 19 0.07 -20.78 14.39
C ASP A 19 -0.98 -19.83 13.79
N ASN A 20 -0.78 -18.53 13.97
CA ASN A 20 -1.43 -17.56 13.11
C ASN A 20 -0.37 -16.77 12.38
N GLU A 21 -0.08 -17.25 11.17
CA GLU A 21 0.75 -16.56 10.20
C GLU A 21 0.23 -15.12 9.98
N GLU A 22 -1.10 -14.93 10.10
CA GLU A 22 -1.79 -13.65 9.94
C GLU A 22 -1.48 -12.63 11.06
N ASP A 23 -1.02 -13.05 12.25
CA ASP A 23 -0.57 -12.10 13.30
C ASP A 23 0.82 -11.50 12.96
N TYR A 24 1.60 -12.19 12.12
CA TYR A 24 2.85 -11.65 11.56
C TYR A 24 2.59 -10.80 10.30
N PHE A 25 1.49 -11.08 9.60
CA PHE A 25 1.00 -10.33 8.43
C PHE A 25 -0.12 -9.34 8.75
N ALA A 26 -0.29 -8.95 10.02
CA ALA A 26 -1.03 -7.75 10.36
C ALA A 26 -0.28 -6.56 9.74
N LEU A 27 -0.57 -6.32 8.46
CA LEU A 27 -0.10 -5.18 7.69
C LEU A 27 -0.75 -3.99 8.37
N ASN A 28 -0.07 -3.47 9.41
CA ASN A 28 -0.43 -2.21 10.03
C ASN A 28 -0.32 -1.17 8.93
N CYS A 29 -1.45 -0.83 8.32
CA CYS A 29 -1.50 0.15 7.28
C CYS A 29 -1.04 1.48 7.87
N VAL A 30 0.14 1.94 7.46
CA VAL A 30 0.68 3.23 7.88
C VAL A 30 -0.03 4.29 7.06
N THR A 31 -0.82 5.14 7.70
CA THR A 31 -1.51 6.27 7.07
C THR A 31 -1.08 7.61 7.66
N GLU A 32 -0.17 7.61 8.62
CA GLU A 32 0.41 8.82 9.20
C GLU A 32 1.72 9.15 8.49
N ASP A 33 2.04 10.44 8.40
CA ASP A 33 3.28 10.95 7.78
C ASP A 33 3.52 10.35 6.38
N ILE A 34 2.49 10.43 5.52
CA ILE A 34 2.56 10.00 4.13
C ILE A 34 3.04 11.16 3.26
N TYR A 35 4.00 10.89 2.38
CA TYR A 35 4.66 11.89 1.54
C TYR A 35 4.65 11.46 0.07
N TYR A 36 4.87 12.41 -0.84
CA TYR A 36 5.09 12.08 -2.24
C TYR A 36 6.34 11.20 -2.42
N ILE A 37 7.47 11.61 -1.84
CA ILE A 37 8.70 10.80 -1.74
C ILE A 37 9.07 10.71 -0.27
N SER A 38 9.30 9.48 0.20
CA SER A 38 9.80 9.21 1.54
C SER A 38 11.00 8.27 1.50
N VAL A 39 11.86 8.38 2.53
CA VAL A 39 12.92 7.39 2.78
C VAL A 39 12.32 6.01 3.06
N ASP A 40 11.16 5.98 3.72
CA ASP A 40 10.37 4.78 3.91
C ASP A 40 9.40 4.60 2.72
N LEU A 41 9.71 3.66 1.83
CA LEU A 41 8.90 3.41 0.64
C LEU A 41 7.45 3.03 0.96
N SER A 42 7.18 2.51 2.16
CA SER A 42 5.82 2.22 2.59
C SER A 42 4.99 3.48 2.83
N ARG A 43 5.62 4.65 2.97
CA ARG A 43 4.98 5.97 3.15
C ARG A 43 5.04 6.85 1.90
N SER A 44 5.46 6.29 0.77
CA SER A 44 5.76 7.04 -0.45
C SER A 44 4.66 6.89 -1.50
N VAL A 45 3.88 7.94 -1.75
CA VAL A 45 2.83 7.94 -2.78
C VAL A 45 3.40 7.73 -4.17
N SER A 46 4.57 8.29 -4.48
CA SER A 46 5.26 8.05 -5.76
C SER A 46 5.51 6.56 -6.02
N ASN A 47 5.72 5.76 -4.97
CA ASN A 47 5.88 4.31 -5.09
C ASN A 47 4.55 3.62 -5.44
N ILE A 48 3.43 4.08 -4.88
CA ILE A 48 2.10 3.57 -5.26
C ILE A 48 1.81 3.92 -6.72
N ILE A 49 1.99 5.19 -7.09
CA ILE A 49 1.72 5.69 -8.45
C ILE A 49 2.58 4.98 -9.50
N SER A 50 3.88 4.79 -9.23
CA SER A 50 4.77 4.10 -10.16
C SER A 50 4.37 2.65 -10.43
N ASN A 51 3.94 1.93 -9.39
CA ASN A 51 3.57 0.51 -9.50
C ASN A 51 2.15 0.28 -10.03
N LYS A 52 1.23 1.22 -9.79
CA LYS A 52 -0.21 1.00 -10.04
C LYS A 52 -0.77 1.82 -11.18
N CYS A 53 -0.17 2.97 -11.50
CA CYS A 53 -0.76 3.94 -12.41
C CYS A 53 0.07 4.16 -13.67
N LEU A 54 1.41 4.21 -13.57
CA LEU A 54 2.27 4.67 -14.67
C LEU A 54 2.29 3.76 -15.91
N ASN A 55 1.87 2.49 -15.81
CA ASN A 55 1.71 1.64 -17.00
C ASN A 55 0.71 2.21 -18.02
N CYS A 56 -0.23 3.05 -17.59
CA CYS A 56 -1.16 3.76 -18.47
C CYS A 56 -0.98 5.28 -18.41
N HIS A 57 -0.53 5.81 -17.28
CA HIS A 57 -0.45 7.26 -17.04
C HIS A 57 0.96 7.86 -17.14
N ALA A 58 1.94 7.08 -17.59
CA ALA A 58 3.22 7.63 -18.01
C ALA A 58 3.06 8.38 -19.34
N ILE A 59 3.76 9.50 -19.48
CA ILE A 59 3.68 10.42 -20.62
C ILE A 59 3.93 9.68 -21.94
N ASP A 60 4.83 8.70 -21.93
CA ASP A 60 5.21 7.88 -23.08
C ASP A 60 4.20 6.76 -23.41
N ASN A 61 3.32 6.39 -22.47
CA ASN A 61 2.36 5.28 -22.60
C ASN A 61 0.89 5.72 -22.68
N MET A 62 0.63 7.01 -22.52
CA MET A 62 -0.72 7.60 -22.51
C MET A 62 -1.47 7.42 -23.83
N GLU A 63 -0.83 7.60 -24.98
CA GLU A 63 -1.48 7.43 -26.30
C GLU A 63 -1.94 5.99 -26.53
N LEU A 64 -1.13 5.00 -26.11
CA LEU A 64 -1.43 3.57 -26.28
C LEU A 64 -2.50 3.08 -25.32
N SER A 65 -2.53 3.62 -24.11
CA SER A 65 -3.52 3.27 -23.09
C SER A 65 -4.83 4.08 -23.21
N GLY A 66 -4.85 5.12 -24.04
CA GLY A 66 -5.96 6.06 -24.15
C GLY A 66 -6.12 6.96 -22.93
N SER A 67 -5.09 7.06 -22.08
CA SER A 67 -5.03 8.00 -20.97
C SER A 67 -4.64 9.39 -21.47
N TRP A 68 -5.25 10.43 -20.91
CA TRP A 68 -4.94 11.84 -21.21
C TRP A 68 -4.49 12.62 -19.96
N LEU A 69 -4.18 11.92 -18.88
CA LEU A 69 -3.78 12.49 -17.60
C LEU A 69 -2.39 11.95 -17.19
N PRO A 70 -1.32 12.76 -17.25
CA PRO A 70 0.01 12.32 -16.81
C PRO A 70 0.10 12.33 -15.27
N LEU A 71 0.76 11.32 -14.70
CA LEU A 71 0.85 11.12 -13.23
C LEU A 71 2.30 10.97 -12.71
N GLU A 72 3.30 11.36 -13.49
CA GLU A 72 4.71 11.07 -13.21
C GLU A 72 5.34 12.01 -12.17
N THR A 73 4.82 13.22 -12.01
CA THR A 73 5.41 14.23 -11.13
C THR A 73 4.46 14.69 -10.04
N HIS A 74 5.02 15.19 -8.94
CA HIS A 74 4.25 15.77 -7.85
C HIS A 74 3.33 16.88 -8.33
N GLU A 75 3.84 17.77 -9.18
CA GLU A 75 3.10 18.91 -9.73
C GLU A 75 1.91 18.48 -10.56
N GLN A 76 2.01 17.35 -11.27
CA GLN A 76 0.88 16.78 -12.00
C GLN A 76 -0.16 16.23 -11.03
N LEU A 77 0.27 15.48 -10.00
CA LEU A 77 -0.63 14.86 -9.04
C LEU A 77 -1.44 15.87 -8.24
N ILE A 78 -0.84 16.98 -7.78
CA ILE A 78 -1.55 17.98 -6.97
C ILE A 78 -2.64 18.76 -7.73
N THR A 79 -2.69 18.64 -9.06
CA THR A 79 -3.74 19.24 -9.89
C THR A 79 -4.97 18.34 -10.05
N ILE A 80 -4.91 17.11 -9.55
CA ILE A 80 -5.95 16.10 -9.73
C ILE A 80 -6.92 16.17 -8.58
N ASP A 81 -8.20 16.14 -8.91
CA ASP A 81 -9.23 15.80 -7.95
C ASP A 81 -9.19 14.27 -7.70
N PHE A 82 -8.39 13.87 -6.71
CA PHE A 82 -8.26 12.46 -6.33
C PHE A 82 -9.57 11.90 -5.78
N ASP A 83 -10.41 12.72 -5.16
CA ASP A 83 -11.71 12.28 -4.65
C ASP A 83 -12.62 11.90 -5.80
N GLU A 84 -12.69 12.71 -6.86
CA GLU A 84 -13.52 12.44 -8.03
C GLU A 84 -12.96 11.30 -8.89
N HIS A 85 -11.66 11.31 -9.17
CA HIS A 85 -11.07 10.46 -10.21
C HIS A 85 -10.45 9.15 -9.70
N VAL A 86 -10.16 9.04 -8.41
CA VAL A 86 -9.50 7.86 -7.84
C VAL A 86 -10.31 7.26 -6.70
N LEU A 87 -10.66 8.04 -5.67
CA LEU A 87 -11.21 7.53 -4.41
C LEU A 87 -12.72 7.25 -4.49
N ASN A 88 -13.48 8.05 -5.24
CA ASN A 88 -14.93 7.87 -5.44
C ASN A 88 -15.30 7.65 -6.91
N SER A 89 -14.33 7.27 -7.75
CA SER A 89 -14.54 7.12 -9.18
C SER A 89 -15.52 6.00 -9.49
N ASN A 90 -16.57 6.33 -10.24
CA ASN A 90 -17.49 5.34 -10.82
C ASN A 90 -16.94 4.73 -12.12
N ALA A 91 -15.78 5.17 -12.59
CA ALA A 91 -15.12 4.60 -13.76
C ALA A 91 -14.37 3.32 -13.36
N SER A 92 -14.33 2.32 -14.26
CA SER A 92 -13.46 1.14 -14.09
C SER A 92 -11.99 1.52 -14.34
N MET A 93 -11.39 2.20 -13.37
CA MET A 93 -9.98 2.52 -13.34
C MET A 93 -9.30 1.84 -12.13
N PRO A 94 -8.16 1.15 -12.32
CA PRO A 94 -7.54 0.84 -13.60
C PRO A 94 -8.34 -0.24 -14.38
N PRO A 95 -8.09 -0.39 -15.70
CA PRO A 95 -8.77 -1.37 -16.53
C PRO A 95 -8.75 -2.78 -15.93
N ALA A 96 -9.76 -3.58 -16.24
CA ALA A 96 -9.84 -4.96 -15.74
C ALA A 96 -8.56 -5.74 -16.09
N GLY A 97 -7.97 -6.39 -15.09
CA GLY A 97 -6.71 -7.12 -15.23
C GLY A 97 -5.45 -6.31 -14.91
N SER A 98 -5.58 -4.99 -14.71
CA SER A 98 -4.48 -4.15 -14.22
C SER A 98 -4.37 -4.20 -12.69
N PRO A 99 -3.17 -3.96 -12.12
CA PRO A 99 -2.97 -3.89 -10.67
C PRO A 99 -3.91 -2.88 -10.02
N GLN A 100 -4.77 -3.35 -9.11
CA GLN A 100 -5.67 -2.50 -8.35
C GLN A 100 -4.94 -1.93 -7.11
N LEU A 101 -5.43 -0.80 -6.61
CA LEU A 101 -5.05 -0.32 -5.28
C LEU A 101 -5.63 -1.26 -4.22
N THR A 102 -4.85 -1.52 -3.18
CA THR A 102 -5.33 -2.13 -1.95
C THR A 102 -6.04 -1.08 -1.08
N ASP A 103 -6.83 -1.53 -0.11
CA ASP A 103 -7.47 -0.64 0.87
C ASP A 103 -6.45 0.23 1.61
N CYS A 104 -5.26 -0.31 1.88
CA CYS A 104 -4.20 0.46 2.51
C CYS A 104 -3.63 1.54 1.59
N GLU A 105 -3.32 1.20 0.34
CA GLU A 105 -2.82 2.17 -0.63
C GLU A 105 -3.84 3.30 -0.88
N MET A 106 -5.15 2.98 -0.91
CA MET A 106 -6.21 3.98 -0.97
C MET A 106 -6.23 4.89 0.26
N ALA A 107 -6.09 4.31 1.46
CA ALA A 107 -6.02 5.07 2.72
C ALA A 107 -4.78 5.98 2.80
N GLN A 108 -3.64 5.53 2.27
CA GLN A 108 -2.41 6.30 2.17
C GLN A 108 -2.56 7.49 1.22
N ILE A 109 -3.11 7.28 0.02
CA ILE A 109 -3.41 8.36 -0.92
C ILE A 109 -4.39 9.35 -0.29
N SER A 110 -5.47 8.87 0.34
CA SER A 110 -6.45 9.71 1.02
C SER A 110 -5.81 10.57 2.11
N SER A 111 -4.96 9.98 2.95
CA SER A 111 -4.23 10.73 3.98
C SER A 111 -3.30 11.79 3.38
N TRP A 112 -2.57 11.45 2.31
CA TRP A 112 -1.69 12.38 1.63
C TRP A 112 -2.45 13.58 1.02
N VAL A 113 -3.60 13.32 0.38
CA VAL A 113 -4.51 14.36 -0.15
C VAL A 113 -5.02 15.25 0.99
N ASN A 114 -5.54 14.65 2.07
CA ASN A 114 -6.09 15.36 3.23
C ASN A 114 -5.05 16.20 3.98
N ASN A 115 -3.77 15.83 3.90
CA ASN A 115 -2.65 16.58 4.46
C ASN A 115 -2.06 17.62 3.47
N ASN A 116 -2.79 17.95 2.40
CA ASN A 116 -2.41 18.94 1.40
C ASN A 116 -1.09 18.60 0.67
N PHE A 117 -0.97 17.34 0.26
CA PHE A 117 0.05 16.85 -0.68
C PHE A 117 1.51 17.09 -0.26
N PRO A 118 1.94 16.75 0.97
CA PRO A 118 3.31 17.02 1.41
C PRO A 118 4.32 16.27 0.53
N TYR A 119 5.40 16.95 0.14
CA TYR A 119 6.38 16.41 -0.81
C TYR A 119 7.33 15.39 -0.16
N ASN A 120 7.88 15.73 1.01
CA ASN A 120 8.82 14.91 1.79
C ASN A 120 8.71 15.26 3.29
N GLU A 121 9.51 14.59 4.13
CA GLU A 121 9.56 14.75 5.59
C GLU A 121 9.96 16.18 6.03
N SER A 122 10.60 16.96 5.15
CA SER A 122 11.05 18.32 5.44
C SER A 122 10.01 19.39 5.10
N GLY A 123 8.90 19.02 4.47
CA GLY A 123 7.82 19.93 4.06
C GLY A 123 8.26 20.96 3.00
N ARG A 124 9.30 20.64 2.22
CA ARG A 124 9.84 21.48 1.13
C ARG A 124 9.86 20.73 -0.18
#